data_AF-A0A0D2BSN6-F1
#
_entry.id   AF-A0A0D2BSN6-F1
#
_cell.length_a   1.000
_cell.length_b   1.000
_cell.length_c   1.000
_cell.angle_alpha   90.00
_cell.angle_beta   90.00
_cell.angle_gamma   90.00
#
_symmetry.space_group_name_H-M   'P 1'
#
loop_
_entity.id
_entity.type
_entity.pdbx_description
1 polymer ?
#
loop_
_entity_poly.entity_id
_entity_poly.type
_entity_poly.pdbx_seq_one_letter_code
_entity_poly.pdbx_strand_id
1 'polypeptide(L)'
;MMAHPIWKNIRDSPTTSIIRMDEVQALVFGEDDKWYQGTEALNSCFAVWVLCPLASVGAHIPPHPGPHDKDPAAGDKNLVKKMRELAEKYNQKKHVFEAGTKTVLVYARIEGKSPLPDKKAFIEKCLKQFGVDIAMQAYDIKLIGEPRDDCHGTAFVYATPEEGAYFFLEDKLCLRIFHKSTTSETQSKLKPVSTSTPQESAPGIQRDLIYSATPTSATSYVSNPIFPQVSAPGTQPALISSATPTSASSPRELVTGSQRALMSSTTKSSQSLPNTAQKPAARPPFKDLRYVKSQPSSKEKGARLVHTDRGLLNIQASLWKREKDEVSKTEEFWVCKKYKLYTDL
;
A
#
# COMPACT_ATOMS: atom_id res chain seq x y z
N MET A 1 -13.77 14.60 18.03
CA MET A 1 -13.56 13.97 16.71
C MET A 1 -12.42 14.70 16.04
N MET A 2 -11.30 14.03 15.77
CA MET A 2 -10.26 14.64 14.94
C MET A 2 -10.79 14.82 13.52
N ALA A 3 -10.46 15.95 12.89
CA ALA A 3 -10.79 16.16 11.48
C ALA A 3 -10.11 15.08 10.62
N HIS A 4 -10.81 14.58 9.61
CA HIS A 4 -10.25 13.63 8.65
C HIS A 4 -9.02 14.27 7.97
N PRO A 5 -7.83 13.65 8.03
CA PRO A 5 -6.64 14.23 7.43
C PRO A 5 -6.79 14.24 5.91
N ILE A 6 -6.43 15.37 5.30
CA ILE A 6 -6.37 15.55 3.84
C ILE A 6 -4.96 16.01 3.46
N TRP A 7 -4.47 15.57 2.30
CA TRP A 7 -3.10 15.81 1.83
C TRP A 7 -2.72 17.28 1.91
N LYS A 8 -3.61 18.15 1.44
CA LYS A 8 -3.42 19.61 1.44
C LYS A 8 -3.06 20.19 2.81
N ASN A 9 -3.60 19.61 3.89
CA ASN A 9 -3.37 20.12 5.24
C ASN A 9 -2.09 19.54 5.86
N ILE A 10 -1.68 18.34 5.46
CA ILE A 10 -0.55 17.64 6.07
C ILE A 10 0.75 17.80 5.28
N ARG A 11 0.69 18.10 3.97
CA ARG A 11 1.88 18.09 3.09
C ARG A 11 3.01 18.96 3.62
N ASP A 12 2.67 20.20 3.99
CA ASP A 12 3.64 21.19 4.43
C ASP A 12 3.75 21.24 5.97
N SER A 13 3.11 20.28 6.67
CA SER A 13 3.17 20.17 8.12
C SER A 13 4.57 19.73 8.57
N PRO A 14 5.14 20.34 9.64
CA PRO A 14 6.39 19.86 10.22
C PRO A 14 6.27 18.44 10.77
N THR A 15 5.05 17.92 11.01
CA THR A 15 4.80 16.55 11.47
C THR A 15 4.79 15.50 10.34
N THR A 16 5.08 15.91 9.10
CA THR A 16 5.07 15.03 7.93
C THR A 16 6.47 14.71 7.42
N SER A 17 6.72 13.44 7.09
CA SER A 17 7.88 12.96 6.35
C SER A 17 7.50 12.70 4.89
N ILE A 18 8.10 13.42 3.96
CA ILE A 18 7.81 13.30 2.53
C ILE A 18 8.80 12.33 1.88
N ILE A 19 8.28 11.28 1.26
CA ILE A 19 9.02 10.36 0.39
C ILE A 19 9.02 10.98 -1.01
N ARG A 20 10.19 11.40 -1.50
CA ARG A 20 10.32 11.93 -2.86
C ARG A 20 10.29 10.80 -3.87
N MET A 21 10.06 11.17 -5.14
CA MET A 21 10.19 10.22 -6.24
C MET A 21 11.60 9.61 -6.25
N ASP A 22 11.66 8.29 -6.45
CA ASP A 22 12.87 7.47 -6.38
C ASP A 22 13.51 7.38 -4.98
N GLU A 23 12.73 7.57 -3.92
CA GLU A 23 13.19 7.50 -2.54
C GLU A 23 12.55 6.34 -1.76
N VAL A 24 13.27 5.86 -0.75
CA VAL A 24 12.76 4.96 0.29
C VAL A 24 13.05 5.55 1.67
N GLN A 25 12.03 5.64 2.52
CA GLN A 25 12.18 6.15 3.89
C GLN A 25 11.50 5.22 4.90
N ALA A 26 12.13 5.08 6.06
CA ALA A 26 11.50 4.52 7.25
C ALA A 26 11.10 5.66 8.18
N LEU A 27 9.96 5.50 8.85
CA LEU A 27 9.46 6.39 9.87
C LEU A 27 8.97 5.55 11.06
N VAL A 28 9.37 5.93 12.27
CA VAL A 28 8.71 5.49 13.50
C VAL A 28 7.82 6.64 13.94
N PHE A 29 6.52 6.39 14.10
CA PHE A 29 5.57 7.46 14.39
C PHE A 29 5.80 8.03 15.79
N GLY A 30 5.78 9.36 15.88
CA GLY A 30 6.09 10.13 17.09
C GLY A 30 7.58 10.40 17.32
N GLU A 31 8.49 9.67 16.64
CA GLU A 31 9.91 10.01 16.61
C GLU A 31 10.07 11.34 15.84
N ASP A 32 10.85 12.29 16.39
CA ASP A 32 11.03 13.65 15.84
C ASP A 32 9.73 14.42 15.55
N ASP A 33 8.67 14.14 16.34
CA ASP A 33 7.32 14.72 16.16
C ASP A 33 6.70 14.44 14.78
N LYS A 34 7.10 13.34 14.15
CA LYS A 34 6.59 12.92 12.83
C LYS A 34 5.47 11.88 12.99
N TRP A 35 4.28 12.25 12.54
CA TRP A 35 3.06 11.42 12.63
C TRP A 35 2.52 11.00 11.26
N TYR A 36 3.02 11.63 10.20
CA TYR A 36 2.61 11.37 8.82
C TYR A 36 3.81 10.98 7.97
N GLN A 37 3.62 10.02 7.07
CA GLN A 37 4.56 9.72 5.99
C GLN A 37 3.81 9.66 4.67
N GLY A 38 4.23 10.41 3.66
CA GLY A 38 3.48 10.42 2.41
C GLY A 38 4.29 10.82 1.20
N THR A 39 3.64 10.74 0.05
CA THR A 39 4.18 11.09 -1.25
C THR A 39 3.09 11.69 -2.13
N GLU A 40 3.50 12.46 -3.12
CA GLU A 40 2.64 13.03 -4.15
C GLU A 40 3.17 12.74 -5.55
N ALA A 41 2.43 13.24 -6.55
CA ALA A 41 2.80 13.18 -7.96
C ALA A 41 3.04 11.75 -8.47
N LEU A 42 2.25 10.78 -7.98
CA LEU A 42 2.43 9.37 -8.34
C LEU A 42 2.31 9.13 -9.86
N ASN A 43 1.40 9.79 -10.59
CA ASN A 43 1.29 9.68 -12.06
C ASN A 43 1.36 8.23 -12.59
N SER A 44 2.53 7.76 -13.09
CA SER A 44 2.76 6.39 -13.58
C SER A 44 3.69 5.56 -12.68
N CYS A 45 4.01 6.09 -11.50
CA CYS A 45 4.85 5.49 -10.49
C CYS A 45 4.08 4.47 -9.64
N PHE A 46 4.86 3.61 -8.99
CA PHE A 46 4.40 2.75 -7.92
C PHE A 46 4.71 3.42 -6.59
N ALA A 47 3.89 3.16 -5.59
CA ALA A 47 4.27 3.42 -4.23
C ALA A 47 3.95 2.23 -3.33
N VAL A 48 4.84 1.96 -2.39
CA VAL A 48 4.84 0.73 -1.62
C VAL A 48 5.02 1.09 -0.16
N TRP A 49 4.22 0.52 0.72
CA TRP A 49 4.41 0.63 2.15
C TRP A 49 4.44 -0.74 2.82
N VAL A 50 5.36 -0.91 3.75
CA VAL A 50 5.27 -1.88 4.85
C VAL A 50 4.93 -1.06 6.08
N LEU A 51 3.80 -1.30 6.75
CA LEU A 51 3.39 -0.49 7.89
C LEU A 51 2.78 -1.33 9.01
N CYS A 52 2.97 -0.87 10.24
CA CYS A 52 2.33 -1.33 11.46
C CYS A 52 1.81 -0.09 12.24
N PRO A 53 1.13 -0.26 13.38
CA PRO A 53 0.67 0.87 14.20
C PRO A 53 1.77 1.83 14.68
N LEU A 54 3.03 1.39 14.72
CA LEU A 54 4.15 2.12 15.30
C LEU A 54 5.15 2.67 14.27
N ALA A 55 5.20 2.09 13.08
CA ALA A 55 6.19 2.47 12.08
C ALA A 55 5.70 2.18 10.65
N SER A 56 6.34 2.85 9.69
CA SER A 56 6.18 2.59 8.26
C SER A 56 7.51 2.64 7.54
N VAL A 57 7.66 1.81 6.51
CA VAL A 57 8.69 1.96 5.49
C VAL A 57 7.98 2.14 4.16
N GLY A 58 8.16 3.30 3.55
CA GLY A 58 7.53 3.67 2.30
C GLY A 58 8.55 3.86 1.18
N ALA A 59 8.15 3.59 -0.05
CA ALA A 59 8.93 3.84 -1.26
C ALA A 59 8.05 4.47 -2.35
N HIS A 60 8.59 5.44 -3.07
CA HIS A 60 8.01 5.98 -4.30
C HIS A 60 8.92 5.60 -5.47
N ILE A 61 8.47 4.64 -6.29
CA ILE A 61 9.29 3.99 -7.31
C ILE A 61 8.80 4.42 -8.70
N PRO A 62 9.55 5.26 -9.44
CA PRO A 62 9.20 5.58 -10.80
C PRO A 62 9.44 4.37 -11.73
N PRO A 63 8.68 4.24 -12.83
CA PRO A 63 8.86 3.13 -13.77
C PRO A 63 10.22 3.17 -14.49
N HIS A 64 10.85 4.35 -14.52
CA HIS A 64 12.17 4.61 -15.06
C HIS A 64 12.88 5.65 -14.18
N PRO A 65 14.18 5.49 -13.84
CA PRO A 65 14.87 6.39 -12.90
C PRO A 65 15.09 7.80 -13.43
N GLY A 66 15.05 8.01 -14.75
CA GLY A 66 15.10 9.34 -15.34
C GLY A 66 15.10 9.33 -16.88
N PRO A 67 14.79 10.46 -17.53
CA PRO A 67 14.67 10.52 -18.98
C PRO A 67 16.01 10.42 -19.75
N HIS A 68 17.13 10.58 -19.05
CA HIS A 68 18.47 10.58 -19.64
C HIS A 68 19.21 9.24 -19.54
N ASP A 69 18.62 8.26 -18.83
CA ASP A 69 19.23 6.94 -18.73
C ASP A 69 19.05 6.19 -20.06
N LYS A 70 20.17 5.71 -20.62
CA LYS A 70 20.22 5.05 -21.92
C LYS A 70 20.08 3.53 -21.81
N ASP A 71 20.17 2.99 -20.60
CA ASP A 71 20.03 1.56 -20.38
C ASP A 71 18.56 1.14 -20.53
N PRO A 72 18.21 0.28 -21.51
CA PRO A 72 16.82 -0.17 -21.69
C PRO A 72 16.30 -0.96 -20.48
N ALA A 73 17.18 -1.49 -19.63
CA ALA A 73 16.83 -2.20 -18.39
C ALA A 73 16.86 -1.29 -17.15
N ALA A 74 17.09 0.02 -17.30
CA ALA A 74 17.21 0.96 -16.18
C ALA A 74 15.99 0.92 -15.25
N GLY A 75 14.78 0.85 -15.82
CA GLY A 75 13.54 0.75 -15.05
C GLY A 75 13.48 -0.50 -14.17
N ASP A 76 13.87 -1.66 -14.69
CA ASP A 76 13.84 -2.93 -13.94
C ASP A 76 14.95 -2.97 -12.89
N LYS A 77 16.16 -2.51 -13.24
CA LYS A 77 17.27 -2.37 -12.29
C LYS A 77 16.90 -1.43 -11.15
N ASN A 78 16.25 -0.30 -11.45
CA ASN A 78 15.81 0.63 -10.43
C ASN A 78 14.74 0.01 -9.53
N LEU A 79 13.77 -0.70 -10.12
CA LEU A 79 12.73 -1.40 -9.37
C LEU A 79 13.33 -2.42 -8.38
N VAL A 80 14.26 -3.26 -8.84
CA VAL A 80 14.98 -4.22 -7.99
C VAL A 80 15.75 -3.51 -6.89
N LYS A 81 16.48 -2.45 -7.22
CA LYS A 81 17.26 -1.65 -6.27
C LYS A 81 16.36 -1.08 -5.16
N LYS A 82 15.23 -0.48 -5.51
CA LYS A 82 14.32 0.16 -4.55
C LYS A 82 13.57 -0.84 -3.67
N MET A 83 13.17 -1.98 -4.22
CA MET A 83 12.59 -3.06 -3.40
C MET A 83 13.60 -3.67 -2.44
N ARG A 84 14.89 -3.73 -2.81
CA ARG A 84 15.97 -4.13 -1.89
C ARG A 84 16.16 -3.10 -0.78
N GLU A 85 16.24 -1.81 -1.13
CA GLU A 85 16.37 -0.71 -0.16
C GLU A 85 15.18 -0.67 0.83
N LEU A 86 13.97 -0.93 0.36
CA LEU A 86 12.77 -1.11 1.19
C LEU A 86 12.94 -2.25 2.21
N ALA A 87 13.40 -3.41 1.76
CA ALA A 87 13.63 -4.57 2.63
C ALA A 87 14.75 -4.30 3.64
N GLU A 88 15.83 -3.64 3.24
CA GLU A 88 16.93 -3.25 4.12
C GLU A 88 16.46 -2.31 5.24
N LYS A 89 15.72 -1.25 4.91
CA LYS A 89 15.17 -0.29 5.89
C LYS A 89 14.16 -0.96 6.83
N TYR A 90 13.32 -1.85 6.31
CA TYR A 90 12.43 -2.66 7.15
C TYR A 90 13.22 -3.52 8.13
N ASN A 91 14.25 -4.24 7.65
CA ASN A 91 15.05 -5.11 8.50
C ASN A 91 15.81 -4.33 9.60
N GLN A 92 16.28 -3.12 9.31
CA GLN A 92 16.92 -2.24 10.30
C GLN A 92 15.98 -1.86 11.46
N LYS A 93 14.69 -1.72 11.19
CA LYS A 93 13.67 -1.34 12.18
C LYS A 93 12.74 -2.50 12.55
N LYS A 94 13.07 -3.74 12.18
CA LYS A 94 12.20 -4.93 12.31
C LYS A 94 11.63 -5.15 13.70
N HIS A 95 12.37 -4.76 14.73
CA HIS A 95 11.94 -4.84 16.14
C HIS A 95 10.69 -3.99 16.43
N VAL A 96 10.43 -2.93 15.66
CA VAL A 96 9.22 -2.08 15.78
C VAL A 96 8.05 -2.65 14.97
N PHE A 97 8.35 -3.41 13.92
CA PHE A 97 7.35 -4.08 13.08
C PHE A 97 6.90 -5.40 13.70
N GLU A 98 6.28 -5.31 14.87
CA GLU A 98 5.65 -6.45 15.52
C GLU A 98 4.37 -6.91 14.79
N ALA A 99 3.68 -7.88 15.39
CA ALA A 99 2.51 -8.51 14.81
C ALA A 99 1.38 -7.50 14.49
N GLY A 100 0.82 -7.60 13.29
CA GLY A 100 -0.13 -6.61 12.76
C GLY A 100 0.42 -5.82 11.56
N THR A 101 1.67 -6.08 11.16
CA THR A 101 2.25 -5.55 9.93
C THR A 101 1.40 -5.89 8.70
N LYS A 102 1.17 -4.89 7.85
CA LYS A 102 0.52 -5.03 6.55
C LYS A 102 1.39 -4.41 5.46
N THR A 103 1.16 -4.83 4.23
CA THR A 103 1.78 -4.20 3.06
C THR A 103 0.73 -3.57 2.17
N VAL A 104 1.09 -2.45 1.55
CA VAL A 104 0.24 -1.74 0.59
C VAL A 104 1.03 -1.54 -0.70
N LEU A 105 0.42 -1.87 -1.82
CA LEU A 105 0.93 -1.55 -3.15
C LEU A 105 -0.04 -0.59 -3.85
N VAL A 106 0.41 0.63 -4.07
CA VAL A 106 -0.27 1.63 -4.90
C VAL A 106 0.26 1.56 -6.33
N TYR A 107 -0.62 1.48 -7.31
CA TYR A 107 -0.23 1.44 -8.71
C TYR A 107 -1.21 2.21 -9.61
N ALA A 108 -0.66 2.71 -10.70
CA ALA A 108 -1.41 3.47 -11.70
C ALA A 108 -2.36 2.58 -12.52
N ARG A 109 -3.47 3.16 -12.97
CA ARG A 109 -4.44 2.53 -13.85
C ARG A 109 -4.85 3.48 -14.98
N ILE A 110 -4.90 2.96 -16.19
CA ILE A 110 -5.42 3.65 -17.39
C ILE A 110 -6.52 2.78 -17.96
N GLU A 111 -7.73 3.33 -18.13
CA GLU A 111 -8.88 2.60 -18.68
C GLU A 111 -9.15 1.25 -17.97
N GLY A 112 -9.02 1.23 -16.64
CA GLY A 112 -9.23 0.02 -15.85
C GLY A 112 -8.07 -0.97 -15.83
N LYS A 113 -6.97 -0.72 -16.54
CA LYS A 113 -5.81 -1.63 -16.64
C LYS A 113 -4.53 -1.01 -16.08
N SER A 114 -3.65 -1.85 -15.50
CA SER A 114 -2.30 -1.41 -15.13
C SER A 114 -1.48 -1.20 -16.42
N PRO A 115 -0.84 -0.03 -16.62
CA PRO A 115 0.02 0.19 -17.77
C PRO A 115 1.31 -0.64 -17.72
N LEU A 116 1.67 -1.15 -16.54
CA LEU A 116 2.92 -1.87 -16.26
C LEU A 116 2.63 -3.15 -15.45
N PRO A 117 1.96 -4.15 -16.03
CA PRO A 117 1.48 -5.33 -15.32
C PRO A 117 2.62 -6.25 -14.82
N ASP A 118 3.70 -6.34 -15.58
CA ASP A 118 4.93 -7.08 -15.27
C ASP A 118 5.65 -6.51 -14.04
N LYS A 119 5.89 -5.19 -14.01
CA LYS A 119 6.51 -4.50 -12.87
C LYS A 119 5.63 -4.59 -11.62
N LYS A 120 4.32 -4.46 -11.78
CA LYS A 120 3.35 -4.68 -10.69
C LYS A 120 3.48 -6.09 -10.12
N ALA A 121 3.48 -7.12 -10.97
CA ALA A 121 3.58 -8.51 -10.54
C ALA A 121 4.92 -8.81 -9.84
N PHE A 122 6.01 -8.18 -10.30
CA PHE A 122 7.31 -8.25 -9.62
C PHE A 122 7.25 -7.68 -8.20
N ILE A 123 6.70 -6.47 -8.02
CA ILE A 123 6.56 -5.86 -6.68
C ILE A 123 5.70 -6.74 -5.78
N GLU A 124 4.58 -7.25 -6.29
CA GLU A 124 3.71 -8.15 -5.54
C GLU A 124 4.46 -9.40 -5.07
N LYS A 125 5.27 -10.01 -5.94
CA LYS A 125 6.11 -11.16 -5.59
C LYS A 125 7.11 -10.82 -4.48
N CYS A 126 7.76 -9.66 -4.54
CA CYS A 126 8.65 -9.18 -3.48
C CYS A 126 7.90 -8.96 -2.16
N LEU A 127 6.72 -8.34 -2.19
CA LEU A 127 5.93 -8.08 -0.99
C LEU A 127 5.41 -9.36 -0.32
N LYS A 128 5.11 -10.41 -1.08
CA LYS A 128 4.72 -11.72 -0.53
C LYS A 128 5.81 -12.32 0.38
N GLN A 129 7.07 -11.94 0.20
CA GLN A 129 8.18 -12.44 1.03
C GLN A 129 8.16 -11.90 2.46
N PHE A 130 7.43 -10.81 2.73
CA PHE A 130 7.20 -10.33 4.10
C PHE A 130 6.23 -11.22 4.88
N GLY A 131 5.54 -12.17 4.22
CA GLY A 131 4.62 -13.11 4.86
C GLY A 131 3.33 -12.46 5.40
N VAL A 132 2.95 -11.30 4.84
CA VAL A 132 1.76 -10.53 5.24
C VAL A 132 0.86 -10.25 4.05
N ASP A 133 -0.41 -9.96 4.32
CA ASP A 133 -1.37 -9.59 3.28
C ASP A 133 -0.95 -8.31 2.55
N ILE A 134 -1.21 -8.30 1.24
CA ILE A 134 -0.97 -7.15 0.36
C ILE A 134 -2.30 -6.48 0.05
N ALA A 135 -2.48 -5.26 0.54
CA ALA A 135 -3.57 -4.40 0.11
C ALA A 135 -3.17 -3.70 -1.20
N MET A 136 -3.77 -4.11 -2.31
CA MET A 136 -3.55 -3.46 -3.60
C MET A 136 -4.50 -2.28 -3.78
N GLN A 137 -3.96 -1.11 -4.09
CA GLN A 137 -4.71 0.11 -4.33
C GLN A 137 -4.37 0.67 -5.72
N ALA A 138 -5.40 0.89 -6.54
CA ALA A 138 -5.25 1.46 -7.86
C ALA A 138 -5.73 2.91 -7.87
N TYR A 139 -5.04 3.80 -8.58
CA TYR A 139 -5.50 5.15 -8.88
C TYR A 139 -5.55 5.37 -10.39
N ASP A 140 -6.53 6.13 -10.86
CA ASP A 140 -6.74 6.38 -12.29
C ASP A 140 -5.88 7.56 -12.76
N ILE A 141 -4.98 7.33 -13.71
CA ILE A 141 -4.14 8.40 -14.27
C ILE A 141 -5.03 9.41 -15.00
N LYS A 142 -4.86 10.69 -14.68
CA LYS A 142 -5.45 11.78 -15.45
C LYS A 142 -4.62 12.11 -16.69
N LEU A 143 -5.23 12.07 -17.86
CA LEU A 143 -4.60 12.43 -19.13
C LEU A 143 -4.30 13.93 -19.22
N ILE A 144 -3.48 14.32 -20.20
CA ILE A 144 -3.16 15.72 -20.46
C ILE A 144 -4.46 16.48 -20.75
N GLY A 145 -4.68 17.59 -20.04
CA GLY A 145 -5.87 18.43 -20.18
C GLY A 145 -7.05 18.02 -19.29
N GLU A 146 -6.99 16.86 -18.63
CA GLU A 146 -7.99 16.49 -17.63
C GLU A 146 -7.76 17.25 -16.32
N PRO A 147 -8.83 17.72 -15.65
CA PRO A 147 -8.71 18.36 -14.36
C PRO A 147 -8.15 17.37 -13.31
N ARG A 148 -7.21 17.86 -12.51
CA ARG A 148 -6.61 17.16 -11.37
C ARG A 148 -6.96 17.94 -10.11
N ASP A 149 -7.49 17.25 -9.11
CA ASP A 149 -7.64 17.83 -7.78
C ASP A 149 -6.28 17.82 -7.05
N ASP A 150 -6.19 18.58 -5.96
CA ASP A 150 -4.96 18.73 -5.18
C ASP A 150 -4.49 17.40 -4.54
N CYS A 151 -5.38 16.40 -4.41
CA CYS A 151 -5.08 15.11 -3.81
C CYS A 151 -4.80 14.01 -4.83
N HIS A 152 -4.97 14.28 -6.14
CA HIS A 152 -4.75 13.27 -7.18
C HIS A 152 -3.30 12.76 -7.17
N GLY A 153 -3.15 11.43 -7.16
CA GLY A 153 -1.83 10.80 -7.13
C GLY A 153 -1.06 11.08 -5.84
N THR A 154 -1.76 11.25 -4.72
CA THR A 154 -1.17 11.37 -3.38
C THR A 154 -1.49 10.14 -2.54
N ALA A 155 -0.55 9.71 -1.71
CA ALA A 155 -0.75 8.63 -0.76
C ALA A 155 0.03 8.91 0.52
N PHE A 156 -0.59 8.62 1.66
CA PHE A 156 0.06 8.84 2.94
C PHE A 156 -0.43 7.88 4.02
N VAL A 157 0.43 7.68 5.01
CA VAL A 157 0.15 6.99 6.25
C VAL A 157 0.09 8.02 7.37
N TYR A 158 -0.87 7.83 8.26
CA TYR A 158 -1.00 8.53 9.53
C TYR A 158 -1.09 7.49 10.64
N ALA A 159 -0.46 7.72 11.79
CA ALA A 159 -0.68 6.88 12.95
C ALA A 159 -0.85 7.69 14.23
N THR A 160 -1.55 7.09 15.18
CA THR A 160 -1.69 7.59 16.55
C THR A 160 -1.41 6.48 17.56
N PRO A 161 -0.93 6.83 18.76
CA PRO A 161 -0.75 5.86 19.84
C PRO A 161 -2.06 5.17 20.22
N GLU A 162 -3.20 5.84 20.10
CA GLU A 162 -4.49 5.33 20.59
C GLU A 162 -5.21 4.48 19.54
N GLU A 163 -5.18 4.88 18.27
CA GLU A 163 -6.04 4.28 17.24
C GLU A 163 -5.29 3.41 16.22
N GLY A 164 -3.96 3.45 16.24
CA GLY A 164 -3.09 2.72 15.32
C GLY A 164 -2.81 3.50 14.03
N ALA A 165 -2.58 2.78 12.93
CA ALA A 165 -2.16 3.35 11.65
C ALA A 165 -3.28 3.31 10.59
N TYR A 166 -3.24 4.30 9.70
CA TYR A 166 -4.21 4.55 8.66
C TYR A 166 -3.48 4.86 7.36
N PHE A 167 -3.89 4.22 6.27
CA PHE A 167 -3.36 4.49 4.94
C PHE A 167 -4.44 5.14 4.07
N PHE A 168 -4.08 6.24 3.43
CA PHE A 168 -4.93 7.03 2.55
C PHE A 168 -4.35 7.08 1.13
N LEU A 169 -5.23 7.03 0.14
CA LEU A 169 -4.95 7.28 -1.27
C LEU A 169 -5.94 8.32 -1.77
N GLU A 170 -5.44 9.45 -2.29
CA GLU A 170 -6.28 10.58 -2.74
C GLU A 170 -7.31 10.99 -1.67
N ASP A 171 -6.84 11.20 -0.44
CA ASP A 171 -7.63 11.53 0.75
C ASP A 171 -8.70 10.50 1.16
N LYS A 172 -8.76 9.34 0.51
CA LYS A 172 -9.69 8.26 0.86
C LYS A 172 -8.99 7.25 1.76
N LEU A 173 -9.60 6.93 2.89
CA LEU A 173 -9.12 5.86 3.77
C LEU A 173 -9.23 4.51 3.06
N CYS A 174 -8.11 3.82 2.87
CA CYS A 174 -8.08 2.52 2.20
C CYS A 174 -7.74 1.36 3.15
N LEU A 175 -6.96 1.60 4.19
CA LEU A 175 -6.57 0.58 5.16
C LEU A 175 -6.45 1.18 6.56
N ARG A 176 -6.90 0.43 7.56
CA ARG A 176 -6.73 0.73 8.99
C ARG A 176 -6.08 -0.46 9.67
N ILE A 177 -5.10 -0.18 10.52
CA ILE A 177 -4.35 -1.16 11.30
C ILE A 177 -4.44 -0.76 12.76
N PHE A 178 -5.18 -1.54 13.54
CA PHE A 178 -5.33 -1.29 14.96
C PHE A 178 -4.10 -1.78 15.73
N HIS A 179 -3.82 -1.14 16.87
CA HIS A 179 -3.01 -1.78 17.89
C HIS A 179 -3.64 -3.12 18.24
N LYS A 180 -2.82 -4.16 18.40
CA LYS A 180 -3.31 -5.35 19.07
C LYS A 180 -3.72 -4.89 20.47
N SER A 181 -5.02 -4.81 20.72
CA SER A 181 -5.51 -4.68 22.08
C SER A 181 -4.83 -5.80 22.86
N THR A 182 -3.95 -5.44 23.79
CA THR A 182 -3.47 -6.35 24.80
C THR A 182 -4.71 -6.76 25.56
N THR A 183 -5.40 -7.78 25.08
CA THR A 183 -6.58 -8.31 25.75
C THR A 183 -6.04 -8.75 27.10
N SER A 184 -6.35 -7.99 28.14
CA SER A 184 -6.11 -8.39 29.51
C SER A 184 -6.82 -9.72 29.71
N GLU A 185 -6.07 -10.80 29.59
CA GLU A 185 -6.45 -12.17 29.96
C GLU A 185 -6.54 -12.28 31.49
N THR A 186 -7.16 -11.30 32.14
CA THR A 186 -7.30 -11.21 33.59
C THR A 186 -8.69 -10.72 33.93
N GLN A 187 -9.72 -11.42 33.47
CA GLN A 187 -11.05 -11.39 34.08
C GLN A 187 -11.93 -12.55 33.58
N SER A 188 -11.66 -13.76 34.08
CA SER A 188 -12.73 -14.71 34.44
C SER A 188 -12.16 -15.87 35.25
N LYS A 189 -11.85 -15.60 36.52
CA LYS A 189 -11.77 -16.65 37.55
C LYS A 189 -12.27 -16.12 38.90
N LEU A 190 -13.39 -15.43 38.89
CA LEU A 190 -14.24 -15.34 40.08
C LEU A 190 -15.27 -16.46 39.96
N LYS A 191 -14.98 -17.57 40.63
CA LYS A 191 -15.96 -18.60 40.96
C LYS A 191 -17.14 -17.93 41.68
N PRO A 192 -18.40 -18.21 41.33
CA PRO A 192 -19.47 -17.99 42.27
C PRO A 192 -19.30 -18.97 43.43
N VAL A 193 -19.20 -18.42 44.64
CA VAL A 193 -19.38 -19.17 45.89
C VAL A 193 -20.86 -19.55 45.94
N SER A 194 -21.17 -20.80 45.60
CA SER A 194 -22.46 -21.41 45.89
C SER A 194 -22.39 -22.03 47.28
N THR A 195 -23.14 -21.43 48.21
CA THR A 195 -23.41 -21.98 49.53
C THR A 195 -24.50 -23.04 49.40
N SER A 196 -24.18 -24.31 49.60
CA SER A 196 -25.16 -25.35 49.92
C SER A 196 -24.53 -26.47 50.75
N THR A 197 -25.19 -26.71 51.88
CA THR A 197 -25.00 -27.69 52.97
C THR A 197 -25.05 -29.15 52.47
N PRO A 198 -24.52 -30.15 53.22
CA PRO A 198 -24.03 -31.42 52.68
C PRO A 198 -25.10 -32.51 52.60
N GLN A 199 -24.95 -33.41 51.63
CA GLN A 199 -25.57 -34.72 51.69
C GLN A 199 -24.57 -35.81 51.29
N GLU A 200 -24.48 -36.76 52.22
CA GLU A 200 -23.69 -37.98 52.28
C GLU A 200 -24.15 -39.04 51.28
N SER A 201 -23.23 -39.67 50.54
CA SER A 201 -23.15 -41.14 50.34
C SER A 201 -22.05 -41.56 49.34
N ALA A 202 -21.07 -42.31 49.87
CA ALA A 202 -20.45 -43.55 49.37
C ALA A 202 -19.82 -43.71 47.95
N PRO A 203 -18.88 -44.68 47.79
CA PRO A 203 -17.69 -44.53 46.95
C PRO A 203 -17.71 -45.32 45.64
N GLY A 204 -16.88 -44.92 44.67
CA GLY A 204 -16.67 -45.73 43.48
C GLY A 204 -15.57 -45.25 42.53
N ILE A 205 -14.45 -45.98 42.56
CA ILE A 205 -13.64 -46.42 41.41
C ILE A 205 -12.64 -45.42 40.78
N GLN A 206 -11.37 -45.80 40.94
CA GLN A 206 -10.15 -45.34 40.28
C GLN A 206 -10.21 -45.45 38.74
N ARG A 207 -9.52 -44.53 38.03
CA ARG A 207 -8.62 -44.85 36.90
C ARG A 207 -7.82 -43.63 36.42
N ASP A 208 -6.50 -43.77 36.56
CA ASP A 208 -5.40 -43.41 35.66
C ASP A 208 -5.36 -42.06 34.92
N LEU A 209 -4.41 -41.23 35.36
CA LEU A 209 -3.85 -40.09 34.65
C LEU A 209 -2.40 -40.41 34.24
N ILE A 210 -2.15 -40.62 32.95
CA ILE A 210 -0.84 -40.40 32.34
C ILE A 210 -1.08 -39.73 30.98
N TYR A 211 -0.72 -38.45 30.86
CA TYR A 211 -0.44 -37.83 29.57
C TYR A 211 0.69 -36.82 29.73
N SER A 212 1.88 -37.22 29.28
CA SER A 212 3.00 -36.33 29.00
C SER A 212 2.80 -35.71 27.63
N ALA A 213 2.97 -34.39 27.51
CA ALA A 213 3.07 -33.71 26.23
C ALA A 213 4.22 -32.70 26.27
N THR A 214 5.25 -32.96 25.47
CA THR A 214 6.18 -31.96 24.95
C THR A 214 6.02 -31.93 23.44
N PRO A 215 5.95 -30.75 22.81
CA PRO A 215 6.26 -30.62 21.40
C PRO A 215 7.56 -29.83 21.22
N THR A 216 8.58 -30.54 20.74
CA THR A 216 9.77 -29.95 20.11
C THR A 216 9.41 -29.61 18.67
N SER A 217 9.38 -28.33 18.30
CA SER A 217 9.27 -27.90 16.91
C SER A 217 10.61 -27.35 16.45
N ALA A 218 11.35 -28.17 15.70
CA ALA A 218 12.50 -27.75 14.93
C ALA A 218 12.00 -27.11 13.62
N THR A 219 12.30 -25.83 13.41
CA THR A 219 12.05 -25.14 12.14
C THR A 219 13.29 -25.26 11.27
N SER A 220 13.16 -25.95 10.14
CA SER A 220 14.19 -26.03 9.10
C SER A 220 14.21 -24.72 8.29
N TYR A 221 15.37 -24.04 8.28
CA TYR A 221 15.58 -22.84 7.48
C TYR A 221 15.92 -23.24 6.04
N VAL A 222 15.02 -22.92 5.11
CA VAL A 222 15.28 -23.01 3.66
C VAL A 222 15.89 -21.70 3.19
N SER A 223 17.13 -21.75 2.70
CA SER A 223 17.91 -20.64 2.15
C SER A 223 17.41 -20.25 0.73
N ASN A 224 17.37 -18.94 0.41
CA ASN A 224 16.86 -18.44 -0.88
C ASN A 224 17.90 -17.49 -1.54
N PRO A 225 18.38 -17.79 -2.77
CA PRO A 225 19.58 -17.16 -3.38
C PRO A 225 19.42 -15.73 -3.91
N ILE A 226 18.28 -15.06 -3.71
CA ILE A 226 18.02 -13.72 -4.30
C ILE A 226 18.44 -12.57 -3.36
N PHE A 227 18.66 -12.85 -2.07
CA PHE A 227 19.22 -11.89 -1.12
C PHE A 227 20.53 -12.46 -0.54
N PRO A 228 21.71 -11.98 -0.97
CA PRO A 228 22.92 -12.29 -0.23
C PRO A 228 22.80 -11.69 1.18
N GLN A 229 22.99 -12.50 2.22
CA GLN A 229 23.09 -11.97 3.57
C GLN A 229 24.32 -11.07 3.67
N VAL A 230 24.16 -9.93 4.32
CA VAL A 230 25.29 -9.15 4.85
C VAL A 230 25.83 -9.95 6.03
N SER A 231 26.98 -10.60 5.84
CA SER A 231 27.69 -11.29 6.92
C SER A 231 27.95 -10.30 8.07
N ALA A 232 27.47 -10.62 9.27
CA ALA A 232 27.78 -9.86 10.47
C ALA A 232 29.30 -9.84 10.72
N PRO A 233 29.86 -8.75 11.27
CA PRO A 233 31.30 -8.60 11.43
C PRO A 233 31.79 -9.43 12.61
N GLY A 234 32.61 -10.43 12.33
CA GLY A 234 33.30 -11.17 13.39
C GLY A 234 33.75 -12.53 12.91
N THR A 235 34.88 -12.59 12.22
CA THR A 235 35.97 -13.56 12.39
C THR A 235 37.06 -13.17 11.37
N GLN A 236 38.14 -12.55 11.85
CA GLN A 236 39.38 -12.48 11.08
C GLN A 236 39.98 -13.88 10.96
N PRO A 237 40.69 -14.16 9.85
CA PRO A 237 42.06 -14.59 10.05
C PRO A 237 43.07 -13.92 9.11
N ALA A 238 44.19 -13.55 9.73
CA ALA A 238 45.57 -13.61 9.28
C ALA A 238 45.96 -13.16 7.84
N LEU A 239 46.66 -12.03 7.80
CA LEU A 239 47.99 -11.82 7.20
C LEU A 239 48.37 -12.69 6.00
N ILE A 240 48.44 -12.08 4.80
CA ILE A 240 49.58 -12.26 3.88
C ILE A 240 49.97 -10.91 3.29
N SER A 241 51.28 -10.71 3.25
CA SER A 241 52.04 -9.51 2.95
C SER A 241 52.24 -9.26 1.44
N SER A 242 52.63 -8.01 1.14
CA SER A 242 53.44 -7.51 0.02
C SER A 242 52.90 -7.59 -1.42
N ALA A 243 52.68 -6.42 -2.04
CA ALA A 243 53.67 -5.80 -2.94
C ALA A 243 53.21 -4.42 -3.44
N THR A 244 54.04 -3.42 -3.21
CA THR A 244 54.08 -2.11 -3.90
C THR A 244 54.53 -2.34 -5.36
N PRO A 245 54.16 -1.46 -6.32
CA PRO A 245 55.07 -0.35 -6.58
C PRO A 245 54.42 1.01 -6.89
N THR A 246 55.21 1.98 -6.45
CA THR A 246 55.34 3.42 -6.61
C THR A 246 55.25 4.02 -8.04
N SER A 247 54.78 5.28 -8.06
CA SER A 247 55.21 6.42 -8.93
C SER A 247 54.74 6.43 -10.40
N ALA A 248 54.29 7.53 -11.01
CA ALA A 248 54.76 8.93 -10.99
C ALA A 248 53.65 9.85 -11.61
N SER A 249 53.36 11.04 -11.05
CA SER A 249 53.65 12.42 -11.59
C SER A 249 53.35 12.62 -13.11
N SER A 250 52.78 13.71 -13.64
CA SER A 250 52.55 15.10 -13.22
C SER A 250 51.66 15.82 -14.30
N PRO A 251 51.34 17.13 -14.18
CA PRO A 251 50.12 17.77 -14.72
C PRO A 251 50.32 18.61 -16.01
N ARG A 252 49.21 19.01 -16.65
CA ARG A 252 49.05 20.12 -17.64
C ARG A 252 47.56 20.29 -17.96
N GLU A 253 46.98 21.43 -18.30
CA GLU A 253 47.32 22.86 -18.31
C GLU A 253 45.99 23.59 -18.58
N LEU A 254 45.88 24.83 -18.15
CA LEU A 254 44.82 25.78 -18.50
C LEU A 254 44.73 25.95 -20.03
N VAL A 255 43.52 25.98 -20.59
CA VAL A 255 43.23 26.79 -21.78
C VAL A 255 41.88 27.50 -21.60
N THR A 256 41.98 28.82 -21.56
CA THR A 256 40.93 29.82 -21.69
C THR A 256 40.36 29.84 -23.11
N GLY A 257 39.05 30.07 -23.26
CA GLY A 257 38.43 30.14 -24.57
C GLY A 257 37.02 30.73 -24.52
N SER A 258 36.96 32.05 -24.35
CA SER A 258 35.79 32.89 -24.61
C SER A 258 35.31 32.69 -26.05
N GLN A 259 34.01 32.49 -26.28
CA GLN A 259 33.33 33.04 -27.44
C GLN A 259 31.83 33.18 -27.24
N ARG A 260 31.37 34.35 -27.67
CA ARG A 260 30.05 34.96 -27.60
C ARG A 260 29.59 35.11 -29.05
N ALA A 261 28.40 34.63 -29.41
CA ALA A 261 27.66 35.02 -30.62
C ALA A 261 26.24 34.44 -30.52
N LEU A 262 25.21 35.30 -30.37
CA LEU A 262 24.35 35.80 -31.46
C LEU A 262 23.43 34.70 -32.02
N MET A 263 22.14 34.74 -31.65
CA MET A 263 21.05 35.29 -32.46
C MET A 263 20.75 34.48 -33.72
N SER A 264 19.57 33.84 -33.75
CA SER A 264 18.53 34.18 -34.73
C SER A 264 17.30 33.29 -34.56
N SER A 265 16.17 33.98 -34.43
CA SER A 265 14.81 33.51 -34.67
C SER A 265 14.62 32.97 -36.09
N THR A 266 13.75 31.97 -36.27
CA THR A 266 12.77 31.94 -37.39
C THR A 266 11.68 30.86 -37.21
N THR A 267 10.44 31.35 -37.11
CA THR A 267 9.21 30.92 -37.80
C THR A 267 8.73 29.45 -37.85
N LYS A 268 7.51 29.29 -37.31
CA LYS A 268 6.28 28.71 -37.92
C LYS A 268 6.42 27.45 -38.79
N SER A 269 5.72 26.39 -38.37
CA SER A 269 4.79 25.71 -39.27
C SER A 269 3.69 24.99 -38.47
N SER A 270 2.45 25.37 -38.78
CA SER A 270 1.21 24.77 -38.32
C SER A 270 0.95 23.51 -39.14
N GLN A 271 0.85 22.35 -38.50
CA GLN A 271 0.25 21.17 -39.13
C GLN A 271 -0.89 20.65 -38.25
N SER A 272 -2.10 20.85 -38.77
CA SER A 272 -3.34 20.22 -38.34
C SER A 272 -3.26 18.71 -38.52
N LEU A 273 -3.50 17.96 -37.43
CA LEU A 273 -3.68 16.51 -37.45
C LEU A 273 -5.16 16.13 -37.38
N PRO A 274 -5.53 14.95 -37.92
CA PRO A 274 -6.92 14.58 -38.18
C PRO A 274 -7.68 14.18 -36.92
N ASN A 275 -8.97 14.47 -36.96
CA ASN A 275 -9.98 14.16 -35.95
C ASN A 275 -10.19 12.63 -35.88
N THR A 276 -9.58 11.96 -34.89
CA THR A 276 -9.82 10.54 -34.64
C THR A 276 -11.06 10.39 -33.76
N ALA A 277 -12.07 9.70 -34.29
CA ALA A 277 -13.37 9.48 -33.66
C ALA A 277 -13.26 8.93 -32.23
N GLN A 278 -13.81 9.68 -31.27
CA GLN A 278 -14.03 9.22 -29.90
C GLN A 278 -14.96 7.98 -29.90
N LYS A 279 -14.50 6.91 -29.26
CA LYS A 279 -15.31 5.74 -28.95
C LYS A 279 -16.45 6.18 -28.01
N PRO A 280 -17.73 5.94 -28.35
CA PRO A 280 -18.84 6.41 -27.54
C PRO A 280 -18.80 5.77 -26.15
N ALA A 281 -18.91 6.60 -25.11
CA ALA A 281 -19.07 6.16 -23.73
C ALA A 281 -20.18 5.09 -23.69
N ALA A 282 -19.89 3.93 -23.11
CA ALA A 282 -20.85 2.84 -22.99
C ALA A 282 -22.13 3.38 -22.35
N ARG A 283 -23.23 3.28 -23.09
CA ARG A 283 -24.54 3.76 -22.65
C ARG A 283 -24.87 3.05 -21.33
N PRO A 284 -25.33 3.76 -20.28
CA PRO A 284 -25.67 3.11 -19.03
C PRO A 284 -26.77 2.05 -19.27
N PRO A 285 -26.67 0.88 -18.61
CA PRO A 285 -27.57 -0.26 -18.83
C PRO A 285 -29.03 0.02 -18.47
N PHE A 286 -29.27 1.02 -17.62
CA PHE A 286 -30.61 1.45 -17.24
C PHE A 286 -30.76 2.95 -17.44
N LYS A 287 -31.81 3.33 -18.19
CA LYS A 287 -32.21 4.74 -18.32
C LYS A 287 -32.74 5.21 -16.95
N ASP A 288 -32.29 6.38 -16.49
CA ASP A 288 -32.73 7.04 -15.25
C ASP A 288 -32.30 6.40 -13.91
N LEU A 289 -31.41 5.41 -13.92
CA LEU A 289 -30.81 4.85 -12.70
C LEU A 289 -29.33 5.25 -12.56
N ARG A 290 -28.90 5.49 -11.32
CA ARG A 290 -27.51 5.80 -10.98
C ARG A 290 -26.79 4.53 -10.49
N TYR A 291 -25.62 4.26 -11.04
CA TYR A 291 -24.75 3.20 -10.53
C TYR A 291 -24.20 3.57 -9.15
N VAL A 292 -24.20 2.63 -8.23
CA VAL A 292 -23.62 2.77 -6.89
C VAL A 292 -22.88 1.51 -6.49
N LYS A 293 -21.78 1.67 -5.74
CA LYS A 293 -21.13 0.55 -5.07
C LYS A 293 -21.92 0.17 -3.82
N SER A 294 -22.16 -1.12 -3.64
CA SER A 294 -22.90 -1.64 -2.48
C SER A 294 -22.15 -2.79 -1.80
N GLN A 295 -22.38 -2.95 -0.50
CA GLN A 295 -21.83 -4.04 0.32
C GLN A 295 -22.98 -4.77 1.04
N PRO A 296 -22.89 -6.09 1.28
CA PRO A 296 -23.86 -6.79 2.11
C PRO A 296 -23.97 -6.19 3.52
N SER A 297 -25.19 -6.02 4.02
CA SER A 297 -25.45 -5.54 5.37
C SER A 297 -25.43 -6.71 6.35
N SER A 298 -24.73 -6.55 7.48
CA SER A 298 -24.73 -7.55 8.56
C SER A 298 -26.03 -7.54 9.39
N LYS A 299 -26.82 -6.45 9.29
CA LYS A 299 -28.01 -6.25 10.12
C LYS A 299 -29.22 -7.05 9.63
N GLU A 300 -29.30 -7.32 8.34
CA GLU A 300 -30.47 -7.97 7.72
C GLU A 300 -30.03 -8.76 6.48
N LYS A 301 -30.43 -10.03 6.40
CA LYS A 301 -30.05 -10.92 5.29
C LYS A 301 -30.59 -10.39 3.97
N GLY A 302 -29.69 -10.13 3.02
CA GLY A 302 -30.03 -9.61 1.69
C GLY A 302 -30.17 -8.09 1.62
N ALA A 303 -30.13 -7.38 2.75
CA ALA A 303 -30.00 -5.93 2.73
C ALA A 303 -28.58 -5.53 2.31
N ARG A 304 -28.45 -4.33 1.72
CA ARG A 304 -27.16 -3.82 1.24
C ARG A 304 -26.93 -2.39 1.74
N LEU A 305 -25.70 -2.12 2.14
CA LEU A 305 -25.20 -0.79 2.47
C LEU A 305 -24.71 -0.11 1.19
N VAL A 306 -25.23 1.07 0.92
CA VAL A 306 -24.92 1.86 -0.28
C VAL A 306 -24.38 3.22 0.12
N HIS A 307 -23.25 3.61 -0.45
CA HIS A 307 -22.72 4.96 -0.27
C HIS A 307 -23.41 5.90 -1.25
N THR A 308 -24.10 6.91 -0.70
CA THR A 308 -24.73 7.98 -1.47
C THR A 308 -24.06 9.32 -1.15
N ASP A 309 -24.36 10.36 -1.92
CA ASP A 309 -23.99 11.75 -1.63
C ASP A 309 -24.55 12.24 -0.29
N ARG A 310 -25.62 11.62 0.21
CA ARG A 310 -26.26 11.90 1.51
C ARG A 310 -25.78 11.00 2.65
N GLY A 311 -24.75 10.18 2.42
CA GLY A 311 -24.19 9.26 3.40
C GLY A 311 -24.52 7.79 3.14
N LEU A 312 -24.32 6.95 4.16
CA LEU A 312 -24.48 5.51 4.08
C LEU A 312 -25.96 5.12 4.28
N LEU A 313 -26.55 4.47 3.28
CA LEU A 313 -27.94 4.02 3.30
C LEU A 313 -28.01 2.49 3.40
N ASN A 314 -28.76 1.97 4.38
CA ASN A 314 -29.08 0.54 4.46
C ASN A 314 -30.39 0.27 3.71
N ILE A 315 -30.32 -0.35 2.54
CA ILE A 315 -31.49 -0.66 1.71
C ILE A 315 -31.89 -2.13 1.96
N GLN A 316 -33.11 -2.33 2.43
CA GLN A 316 -33.68 -3.65 2.75
C GLN A 316 -33.74 -4.57 1.53
N ALA A 317 -33.68 -5.88 1.78
CA ALA A 317 -33.66 -6.90 0.73
C ALA A 317 -34.87 -6.82 -0.21
N SER A 318 -36.05 -6.52 0.36
CA SER A 318 -37.33 -6.41 -0.37
C SER A 318 -37.38 -5.30 -1.42
N LEU A 319 -36.47 -4.33 -1.34
CA LEU A 319 -36.39 -3.21 -2.28
C LEU A 319 -35.44 -3.45 -3.45
N TRP A 320 -34.66 -4.53 -3.41
CA TRP A 320 -33.76 -4.94 -4.48
C TRP A 320 -34.44 -5.96 -5.39
N LYS A 321 -34.39 -5.72 -6.70
CA LYS A 321 -34.84 -6.66 -7.73
C LYS A 321 -33.68 -6.96 -8.67
N ARG A 322 -33.55 -8.22 -9.09
CA ARG A 322 -32.61 -8.56 -10.16
C ARG A 322 -33.24 -8.16 -11.48
N GLU A 323 -32.57 -7.31 -12.24
CA GLU A 323 -32.99 -6.92 -13.59
C GLU A 323 -31.80 -7.12 -14.54
N LYS A 324 -32.09 -7.58 -15.75
CA LYS A 324 -31.10 -7.71 -16.83
C LYS A 324 -30.91 -6.37 -17.51
N ASP A 325 -29.68 -6.07 -17.90
CA ASP A 325 -29.39 -4.91 -18.74
C ASP A 325 -30.19 -5.01 -20.05
N GLU A 326 -30.91 -3.94 -20.38
CA GLU A 326 -31.74 -3.87 -21.59
C GLU A 326 -30.90 -3.98 -22.87
N VAL A 327 -29.63 -3.56 -22.80
CA VAL A 327 -28.71 -3.52 -23.95
C VAL A 327 -28.02 -4.87 -24.15
N SER A 328 -27.32 -5.39 -23.13
CA SER A 328 -26.57 -6.64 -23.25
C SER A 328 -27.44 -7.90 -23.11
N LYS A 329 -28.56 -7.84 -22.37
CA LYS A 329 -29.42 -8.97 -21.97
C LYS A 329 -28.71 -10.11 -21.23
N THR A 330 -27.39 -10.05 -21.07
CA THR A 330 -26.55 -11.09 -20.45
C THR A 330 -26.14 -10.72 -19.04
N GLU A 331 -25.96 -9.43 -18.76
CA GLU A 331 -25.56 -8.96 -17.43
C GLU A 331 -26.79 -8.71 -16.55
N GLU A 332 -26.74 -9.20 -15.31
CA GLU A 332 -27.76 -9.00 -14.29
C GLU A 332 -27.24 -8.03 -13.22
N PHE A 333 -28.13 -7.14 -12.76
CA PHE A 333 -27.83 -6.14 -11.75
C PHE A 333 -28.87 -6.16 -10.64
N TRP A 334 -28.49 -5.74 -9.44
CA TRP A 334 -29.46 -5.37 -8.41
C TRP A 334 -29.96 -3.95 -8.67
N VAL A 335 -31.27 -3.82 -8.86
CA VAL A 335 -31.95 -2.55 -9.12
C VAL A 335 -32.86 -2.19 -7.94
N CYS A 336 -32.75 -0.94 -7.46
CA CYS A 336 -33.65 -0.37 -6.48
C CYS A 336 -34.37 0.86 -7.07
N LYS A 337 -35.57 0.62 -7.61
CA LYS A 337 -36.40 1.67 -8.25
C LYS A 337 -36.81 2.79 -7.28
N LYS A 338 -37.03 2.47 -6.00
CA LYS A 338 -37.39 3.45 -4.96
C LYS A 338 -36.34 4.56 -4.83
N TYR A 339 -35.07 4.21 -4.92
CA TYR A 339 -33.96 5.17 -4.78
C TYR A 339 -33.31 5.54 -6.12
N LYS A 340 -33.83 5.00 -7.24
CA LYS A 340 -33.25 5.14 -8.60
C LYS A 340 -31.79 4.70 -8.67
N LEU A 341 -31.46 3.56 -8.05
CA LEU A 341 -30.09 3.03 -7.97
C LEU A 341 -29.97 1.67 -8.63
N TYR A 342 -28.78 1.34 -9.15
CA TYR A 342 -28.40 -0.02 -9.50
C TYR A 342 -26.95 -0.33 -9.07
N THR A 343 -26.64 -1.59 -8.80
CA THR A 343 -25.33 -2.09 -8.37
C THR A 343 -25.09 -3.47 -8.96
N ASP A 344 -23.82 -3.85 -9.07
CA ASP A 344 -23.43 -5.20 -9.48
C ASP A 344 -23.94 -6.24 -8.46
N LEU A 345 -24.17 -7.45 -8.95
CA LEU A 345 -24.72 -8.59 -8.19
C LEU A 345 -23.89 -8.96 -6.95
#